data_AF-R7H789-F1
#
_entry.id   AF-R7H789-F1
#
_cell.length_a   1.000
_cell.length_b   1.000
_cell.length_c   1.000
_cell.angle_alpha   90.00
_cell.angle_beta   90.00
_cell.angle_gamma   90.00
#
_symmetry.space_group_name_H-M   'P 1'
#
loop_
_entity.id
_entity.type
_entity.pdbx_description
1 polymer ?
#
loop_
_entity_poly.entity_id
_entity_poly.type
_entity_poly.pdbx_seq_one_letter_code
_entity_poly.pdbx_strand_id
1 'polypeptide(L)'
;MDVNLEIASALMPDHFDGRITGRKYEPTLGATLGLTYRFNASKPCAKKERSKKHRREAVVDTVYMVERVVERPVFKDRIVEKPVAKKQEAFRLASISFAYASAKPAKKQDIVFENIVEYLKQHPSARIRLDGYADKATGKARTNLMLSIRRTDSVRNILIERYGIAPSRIDAQGIGCNAQPYEKNEHNRVVIVTALPE
;
A
#
# COMPACT_ATOMS: atom_id res chain seq x y z
N MET A 1 43.58 5.50 -33.38
CA MET A 1 42.92 4.92 -32.20
C MET A 1 41.68 5.76 -32.02
N ASP A 2 40.52 5.18 -32.27
CA ASP A 2 39.25 5.89 -32.34
C ASP A 2 38.41 5.49 -31.13
N VAL A 3 37.75 6.44 -30.49
CA VAL A 3 36.89 6.20 -29.32
C VAL A 3 35.46 6.57 -29.70
N ASN A 4 34.53 5.65 -29.50
CA ASN A 4 33.10 5.83 -29.74
C ASN A 4 32.37 5.80 -28.41
N LEU A 5 31.43 6.72 -28.20
CA LEU A 5 30.54 6.75 -27.05
C LEU A 5 29.10 6.69 -27.57
N GLU A 6 28.33 5.72 -27.10
CA GLU A 6 26.92 5.58 -27.43
C GLU A 6 26.08 5.62 -26.15
N ILE A 7 24.98 6.37 -26.19
CA ILE A 7 24.03 6.50 -25.08
C ILE A 7 22.66 6.10 -25.61
N ALA A 8 21.99 5.20 -24.89
CA ALA A 8 20.65 4.74 -25.23
C ALA A 8 19.73 4.88 -24.02
N SER A 9 18.49 5.29 -24.25
CA SER A 9 17.44 5.34 -23.23
C SER A 9 16.16 4.70 -23.74
N ALA A 10 15.41 4.06 -22.83
CA ALA A 10 14.11 3.47 -23.14
C ALA A 10 13.17 3.58 -21.94
N LEU A 11 11.87 3.73 -22.23
CA LEU A 11 10.79 3.71 -21.25
C LEU A 11 10.05 2.38 -21.35
N MET A 12 10.02 1.62 -20.26
CA MET A 12 9.38 0.31 -20.19
C MET A 12 8.20 0.35 -19.20
N PRO A 13 7.17 -0.49 -19.37
CA PRO A 13 6.15 -0.70 -18.35
C PRO A 13 6.77 -1.22 -17.05
N ASP A 14 6.16 -0.89 -15.90
CA ASP A 14 6.54 -1.40 -14.58
C ASP A 14 6.64 -2.95 -14.60
N HIS A 15 7.63 -3.53 -13.91
CA HIS A 15 7.97 -4.98 -13.82
C HIS A 15 9.06 -5.55 -14.73
N PHE A 16 9.82 -4.75 -15.48
CA PHE A 16 10.90 -5.31 -16.33
C PHE A 16 12.06 -5.91 -15.51
N ASP A 17 12.40 -5.32 -14.35
CA ASP A 17 13.57 -5.73 -13.54
C ASP A 17 13.22 -6.63 -12.32
N GLY A 18 11.93 -6.96 -12.16
CA GLY A 18 11.42 -7.78 -11.05
C GLY A 18 11.31 -7.07 -9.70
N ARG A 19 11.50 -5.74 -9.61
CA ARG A 19 11.29 -4.94 -8.39
C ARG A 19 9.98 -4.18 -8.49
N ILE A 20 9.11 -4.29 -7.48
CA ILE A 20 7.84 -3.55 -7.45
C ILE A 20 8.11 -2.19 -6.81
N THR A 21 8.42 -1.18 -7.62
CA THR A 21 8.67 0.19 -7.16
C THR A 21 7.42 1.07 -7.19
N GLY A 22 6.30 0.58 -7.73
CA GLY A 22 4.99 1.23 -7.69
C GLY A 22 4.86 2.43 -8.63
N ARG A 23 5.63 2.47 -9.73
CA ARG A 23 5.62 3.56 -10.72
C ARG A 23 5.25 3.01 -12.09
N LYS A 24 4.21 3.55 -12.74
CA LYS A 24 3.64 3.03 -14.01
C LYS A 24 4.65 2.79 -15.16
N TYR A 25 5.76 3.51 -15.19
CA TYR A 25 6.82 3.37 -16.19
C TYR A 25 8.18 3.45 -15.52
N GLU A 26 9.11 2.61 -15.94
CA GLU A 26 10.50 2.60 -15.49
C GLU A 26 11.44 3.09 -16.62
N PRO A 27 12.22 4.17 -16.39
CA PRO A 27 13.20 4.63 -17.35
C PRO A 27 14.50 3.84 -17.23
N THR A 28 15.02 3.38 -18.36
CA THR A 28 16.35 2.74 -18.46
C THR A 28 17.30 3.66 -19.22
N LEU A 29 18.54 3.75 -18.74
CA LEU A 29 19.62 4.52 -19.35
C LEU A 29 20.88 3.66 -19.40
N GLY A 30 21.42 3.46 -20.60
CA GLY A 30 22.66 2.75 -20.84
C GLY A 30 23.66 3.64 -21.58
N ALA A 31 24.93 3.50 -21.26
CA ALA A 31 26.03 4.13 -21.99
C ALA A 31 27.11 3.09 -22.27
N THR A 32 27.67 3.11 -23.49
CA THR A 32 28.74 2.20 -23.91
C THR A 32 29.89 2.98 -24.55
N LEU A 33 31.13 2.59 -24.22
CA LEU A 33 32.35 3.20 -24.74
C LEU A 33 33.16 2.15 -25.52
N GLY A 34 33.34 2.37 -26.82
CA GLY A 34 34.13 1.52 -27.71
C GLY A 34 35.49 2.14 -28.02
N LEU A 35 36.55 1.31 -28.00
CA LEU A 35 37.93 1.73 -28.30
C LEU A 35 38.44 0.92 -29.49
N THR A 36 38.67 1.57 -30.64
CA THR A 36 39.16 0.93 -31.85
C THR A 36 40.64 1.27 -32.07
N TYR A 37 41.52 0.29 -31.95
CA TYR A 37 42.96 0.46 -32.22
C TYR A 37 43.35 -0.27 -33.51
N ARG A 38 43.78 0.47 -34.52
CA ARG A 38 44.25 -0.09 -35.79
C ARG A 38 45.72 -0.47 -35.66
N PHE A 39 46.01 -1.76 -35.52
CA PHE A 39 47.37 -2.29 -35.59
C PHE A 39 47.86 -2.23 -37.05
N ASN A 40 48.96 -1.51 -37.28
CA ASN A 40 49.55 -1.35 -38.61
C ASN A 40 50.30 -2.63 -39.01
N ALA A 41 49.56 -3.60 -39.55
CA ALA A 41 50.12 -4.78 -40.21
C ALA A 41 49.76 -4.77 -41.69
N SER A 42 50.78 -4.99 -42.51
CA SER A 42 50.87 -4.92 -43.97
C SER A 42 49.64 -5.42 -44.74
N LYS A 43 49.22 -4.63 -45.75
CA LYS A 43 48.06 -4.88 -46.62
C LYS A 43 48.09 -6.29 -47.24
N PRO A 44 47.02 -7.10 -47.12
CA PRO A 44 46.76 -8.16 -48.08
C PRO A 44 46.28 -7.52 -49.39
N CYS A 45 47.05 -7.76 -50.46
CA CYS A 45 46.70 -7.42 -51.83
C CYS A 45 45.48 -8.24 -52.27
N ALA A 46 44.30 -7.63 -52.32
CA ALA A 46 43.21 -8.11 -53.16
C ALA A 46 43.26 -7.31 -54.47
N LYS A 47 43.45 -8.03 -55.59
CA LYS A 47 43.54 -7.49 -56.95
C LYS A 47 42.37 -6.54 -57.23
N LYS A 48 42.67 -5.36 -57.77
CA LYS A 48 41.67 -4.47 -58.37
C LYS A 48 41.15 -5.12 -59.64
N GLU A 49 39.99 -5.76 -59.58
CA GLU A 49 39.16 -5.92 -60.76
C GLU A 49 38.54 -4.57 -61.13
N ARG A 50 38.83 -4.12 -62.36
CA ARG A 50 38.13 -2.98 -62.97
C ARG A 50 36.72 -3.43 -63.33
N SER A 51 35.70 -2.85 -62.70
CA SER A 51 34.35 -2.86 -63.26
C SER A 51 33.86 -1.42 -63.46
N LYS A 52 33.16 -1.22 -64.58
CA LYS A 52 32.82 0.08 -65.17
C LYS A 52 31.88 0.89 -64.27
N LYS A 53 32.00 2.22 -64.31
CA LYS A 53 31.03 3.18 -63.74
C LYS A 53 29.62 2.83 -64.22
N HIS A 54 28.77 2.32 -63.33
CA HIS A 54 27.32 2.43 -63.48
C HIS A 54 26.84 3.46 -62.46
N ARG A 55 26.36 4.60 -62.97
CA ARG A 55 25.49 5.51 -62.23
C ARG A 55 24.20 4.74 -61.95
N ARG A 56 24.08 4.22 -60.74
CA ARG A 56 22.80 3.74 -60.19
C ARG A 56 22.27 4.86 -59.32
N GLU A 57 21.34 5.64 -59.86
CA GLU A 57 20.41 6.37 -59.01
C GLU A 57 19.64 5.32 -58.22
N ALA A 58 19.71 5.39 -56.89
CA ALA A 58 18.80 4.64 -56.06
C ALA A 58 17.42 5.27 -56.26
N VAL A 59 16.63 4.71 -57.18
CA VAL A 59 15.19 4.92 -57.18
C VAL A 59 14.70 4.34 -55.86
N VAL A 60 14.31 5.23 -54.95
CA VAL A 60 13.69 4.85 -53.68
C VAL A 60 12.35 4.21 -54.04
N ASP A 61 12.28 2.88 -54.02
CA ASP A 61 10.99 2.19 -54.03
C ASP A 61 10.32 2.49 -52.68
N THR A 62 9.54 3.57 -52.64
CA THR A 62 8.51 3.75 -51.63
C THR A 62 7.44 2.70 -51.90
N VAL A 63 7.67 1.47 -51.46
CA VAL A 63 6.57 0.55 -51.22
C VAL A 63 5.82 1.14 -50.03
N TYR A 64 4.78 1.91 -50.32
CA TYR A 64 3.75 2.18 -49.34
C TYR A 64 3.23 0.80 -48.94
N MET A 65 3.67 0.30 -47.79
CA MET A 65 2.83 -0.65 -47.06
C MET A 65 1.56 0.13 -46.77
N VAL A 66 0.59 0.02 -47.67
CA VAL A 66 -0.80 0.13 -47.29
C VAL A 66 -0.95 -1.05 -46.35
N GLU A 67 -0.67 -0.80 -45.08
CA GLU A 67 -1.06 -1.66 -43.99
C GLU A 67 -2.56 -1.77 -44.18
N ARG A 68 -2.99 -2.84 -44.85
CA ARG A 68 -4.38 -3.24 -44.86
C ARG A 68 -4.58 -3.62 -43.41
N VAL A 69 -4.97 -2.62 -42.61
CA VAL A 69 -5.41 -2.75 -41.24
C VAL A 69 -6.55 -3.73 -41.35
N VAL A 70 -6.23 -5.01 -41.20
CA VAL A 70 -7.19 -6.01 -40.79
C VAL A 70 -7.57 -5.48 -39.42
N GLU A 71 -8.65 -4.70 -39.39
CA GLU A 71 -9.37 -4.38 -38.18
C GLU A 71 -9.77 -5.74 -37.62
N ARG A 72 -8.87 -6.34 -36.84
CA ARG A 72 -9.27 -7.35 -35.88
C ARG A 72 -10.37 -6.62 -35.13
N PRO A 73 -11.61 -7.14 -35.11
CA PRO A 73 -12.63 -6.53 -34.28
C PRO A 73 -12.01 -6.51 -32.90
N VAL A 74 -11.62 -5.30 -32.47
CA VAL A 74 -11.21 -5.07 -31.10
C VAL A 74 -12.48 -5.37 -30.37
N PHE A 75 -12.58 -6.61 -29.89
CA PHE A 75 -13.50 -6.96 -28.85
C PHE A 75 -13.08 -5.99 -27.75
N LYS A 76 -13.77 -4.85 -27.70
CA LYS A 76 -13.79 -4.01 -26.53
C LYS A 76 -14.41 -4.94 -25.53
N ASP A 77 -13.56 -5.71 -24.86
CA ASP A 77 -13.89 -6.29 -23.59
C ASP A 77 -14.46 -5.10 -22.85
N ARG A 78 -15.79 -5.08 -22.72
CA ARG A 78 -16.44 -4.25 -21.75
C ARG A 78 -15.76 -4.72 -20.49
N ILE A 79 -14.74 -3.97 -20.06
CA ILE A 79 -14.26 -3.98 -18.71
C ILE A 79 -15.53 -3.57 -17.98
N VAL A 80 -16.31 -4.58 -17.61
CA VAL A 80 -17.29 -4.48 -16.56
C VAL A 80 -16.39 -4.15 -15.39
N GLU A 81 -16.18 -2.85 -15.18
CA GLU A 81 -15.58 -2.32 -13.98
C GLU A 81 -16.50 -2.84 -12.88
N LYS A 82 -16.16 -4.04 -12.35
CA LYS A 82 -16.68 -4.46 -11.07
C LYS A 82 -16.39 -3.27 -10.17
N PRO A 83 -17.43 -2.65 -9.56
CA PRO A 83 -17.19 -1.52 -8.69
C PRO A 83 -16.18 -1.98 -7.66
N VAL A 84 -14.98 -1.41 -7.71
CA VAL A 84 -13.95 -1.64 -6.70
C VAL A 84 -14.52 -1.00 -5.46
N ALA A 85 -15.21 -1.80 -4.65
CA ALA A 85 -15.75 -1.38 -3.37
C ALA A 85 -14.58 -0.75 -2.61
N LYS A 86 -14.68 0.55 -2.32
CA LYS A 86 -13.69 1.27 -1.52
C LYS A 86 -13.63 0.55 -0.18
N LYS A 87 -12.55 -0.21 0.04
CA LYS A 87 -12.28 -0.88 1.31
C LYS A 87 -12.22 0.21 2.37
N GLN A 88 -13.14 0.19 3.31
CA GLN A 88 -13.21 1.24 4.31
C GLN A 88 -12.01 1.09 5.24
N GLU A 89 -11.38 2.21 5.62
CA GLU A 89 -10.24 2.15 6.54
C GLU A 89 -10.71 2.05 8.00
N ALA A 90 -9.86 1.47 8.85
CA ALA A 90 -10.12 1.41 10.27
C ALA A 90 -10.15 2.81 10.88
N PHE A 91 -11.20 3.12 11.64
CA PHE A 91 -11.37 4.43 12.26
C PHE A 91 -11.81 4.33 13.72
N ARG A 92 -11.55 5.39 14.48
CA ARG A 92 -11.91 5.46 15.89
C ARG A 92 -13.42 5.74 16.03
N LEU A 93 -14.15 4.77 16.56
CA LEU A 93 -15.59 4.82 16.75
C LEU A 93 -15.97 5.55 18.04
N ALA A 94 -15.31 5.21 19.16
CA ALA A 94 -15.68 5.73 20.47
C ALA A 94 -14.52 5.73 21.47
N SER A 95 -14.74 6.42 22.60
CA SER A 95 -13.79 6.51 23.71
C SER A 95 -14.53 6.35 25.04
N ILE A 96 -14.19 5.31 25.80
CA ILE A 96 -14.82 4.99 27.08
C ILE A 96 -13.84 5.36 28.19
N SER A 97 -14.24 6.22 29.12
CA SER A 97 -13.37 6.79 30.14
C SER A 97 -13.54 6.08 31.49
N PHE A 98 -12.48 6.07 32.28
CA PHE A 98 -12.42 5.38 33.55
C PHE A 98 -11.95 6.31 34.67
N ALA A 99 -12.53 6.10 35.85
CA ALA A 99 -12.05 6.74 37.06
C ALA A 99 -10.64 6.23 37.44
N TYR A 100 -9.99 6.98 38.32
CA TYR A 100 -8.70 6.61 38.89
C TYR A 100 -8.75 5.21 39.51
N ALA A 101 -7.74 4.38 39.19
CA ALA A 101 -7.60 2.99 39.65
C ALA A 101 -8.83 2.07 39.44
N SER A 102 -9.80 2.48 38.61
CA SER A 102 -11.01 1.72 38.33
C SER A 102 -10.91 0.97 37.00
N ALA A 103 -11.40 -0.27 37.02
CA ALA A 103 -11.67 -1.05 35.81
C ALA A 103 -13.15 -0.97 35.37
N LYS A 104 -14.00 -0.30 36.15
CA LYS A 104 -15.41 -0.07 35.81
C LYS A 104 -15.53 1.22 34.99
N PRO A 105 -16.24 1.20 33.83
CA PRO A 105 -16.52 2.41 33.07
C PRO A 105 -17.18 3.49 33.92
N ALA A 106 -16.92 4.76 33.58
CA ALA A 106 -17.55 5.88 34.28
C ALA A 106 -19.08 5.85 34.15
N LYS A 107 -19.78 6.43 35.13
CA LYS A 107 -21.24 6.58 35.07
C LYS A 107 -21.62 7.47 33.87
N LYS A 108 -22.82 7.24 33.29
CA LYS A 108 -23.37 7.98 32.13
C LYS A 108 -22.66 7.71 30.79
N GLN A 109 -22.02 6.56 30.64
CA GLN A 109 -21.46 6.13 29.34
C GLN A 109 -22.37 5.18 28.57
N ASP A 110 -23.58 4.89 29.05
CA ASP A 110 -24.51 3.96 28.41
C ASP A 110 -24.82 4.36 26.95
N ILE A 111 -24.99 5.67 26.66
CA ILE A 111 -25.19 6.19 25.29
C ILE A 111 -24.02 5.82 24.36
N VAL A 112 -22.79 5.80 24.87
CA VAL A 112 -21.61 5.41 24.08
C VAL A 112 -21.69 3.94 23.68
N PHE A 113 -22.14 3.07 24.60
CA PHE A 113 -22.35 1.66 24.30
C PHE A 113 -23.48 1.46 23.28
N GLU A 114 -24.60 2.16 23.42
CA GLU A 114 -25.70 2.11 22.43
C GLU A 114 -25.22 2.47 21.03
N ASN A 115 -24.45 3.57 20.88
CA ASN A 115 -23.93 4.00 19.59
C ASN A 115 -22.98 2.96 18.95
N ILE A 116 -22.12 2.32 19.77
CA ILE A 116 -21.25 1.23 19.29
C ILE A 116 -22.09 0.07 18.79
N VAL A 117 -23.11 -0.32 19.56
CA VAL A 117 -23.99 -1.44 19.24
C VAL A 117 -24.82 -1.15 17.99
N GLU A 118 -25.31 0.07 17.84
CA GLU A 118 -26.05 0.52 16.66
C GLU A 118 -25.18 0.45 15.39
N TYR A 119 -23.95 0.96 15.45
CA TYR A 119 -22.98 0.82 14.36
C TYR A 119 -22.75 -0.66 14.01
N LEU A 120 -22.55 -1.49 15.03
CA LEU A 120 -22.32 -2.92 14.90
C LEU A 120 -23.54 -3.70 14.36
N LYS A 121 -24.76 -3.17 14.48
CA LYS A 121 -25.99 -3.71 13.88
C LYS A 121 -26.13 -3.29 12.42
N GLN A 122 -25.79 -2.04 12.11
CA GLN A 122 -25.81 -1.51 10.73
C GLN A 122 -24.72 -2.17 9.85
N HIS A 123 -23.63 -2.64 10.46
CA HIS A 123 -22.54 -3.32 9.78
C HIS A 123 -22.32 -4.73 10.36
N PRO A 124 -23.08 -5.75 9.92
CA PRO A 124 -23.04 -7.10 10.49
C PRO A 124 -21.68 -7.79 10.42
N SER A 125 -20.89 -7.47 9.39
CA SER A 125 -19.57 -8.02 9.15
C SER A 125 -18.43 -7.23 9.78
N ALA A 126 -18.68 -6.02 10.28
CA ALA A 126 -17.66 -5.21 10.92
C ALA A 126 -17.23 -5.79 12.27
N ARG A 127 -15.93 -5.68 12.55
CA ARG A 127 -15.32 -6.01 13.84
C ARG A 127 -14.95 -4.74 14.58
N ILE A 128 -14.76 -4.85 15.89
CA ILE A 128 -14.21 -3.76 16.70
C ILE A 128 -12.98 -4.23 17.45
N ARG A 129 -12.01 -3.33 17.58
CA ARG A 129 -10.84 -3.50 18.44
C ARG A 129 -10.93 -2.55 19.63
N LEU A 130 -10.73 -3.08 20.82
CA LEU A 130 -10.69 -2.38 22.09
C LEU A 130 -9.23 -2.22 22.53
N ASP A 131 -8.74 -0.99 22.49
CA ASP A 131 -7.37 -0.66 22.88
C ASP A 131 -7.41 0.05 24.25
N GLY A 132 -6.95 -0.64 25.29
CA GLY A 132 -6.96 -0.15 26.67
C GLY A 132 -5.71 0.63 27.03
N TYR A 133 -5.90 1.82 27.60
CA TYR A 133 -4.81 2.69 28.04
C TYR A 133 -4.92 2.98 29.55
N ALA A 134 -3.77 3.28 30.13
CA ALA A 134 -3.64 3.77 31.49
C ALA A 134 -2.72 5.00 31.48
N ASP A 135 -2.94 5.88 32.45
CA ASP A 135 -2.20 7.12 32.54
C ASP A 135 -0.77 6.87 33.02
N LYS A 136 0.21 7.58 32.44
CA LYS A 136 1.62 7.34 32.70
C LYS A 136 2.11 7.92 34.02
N ALA A 137 1.49 9.01 34.49
CA ALA A 137 1.95 9.68 35.71
C ALA A 137 1.66 8.90 37.00
N THR A 138 0.76 7.92 36.96
CA THR A 138 0.35 7.16 38.15
C THR A 138 0.82 5.71 38.09
N GLY A 139 1.42 5.21 39.17
CA GLY A 139 1.62 3.78 39.38
C GLY A 139 2.78 3.18 38.58
N LYS A 140 2.95 1.86 38.70
CA LYS A 140 4.01 1.10 38.01
C LYS A 140 3.50 0.61 36.65
N ALA A 141 4.40 0.52 35.67
CA ALA A 141 4.07 0.08 34.31
C ALA A 141 3.32 -1.26 34.25
N ARG A 142 3.77 -2.27 35.02
CA ARG A 142 3.10 -3.58 35.12
C ARG A 142 1.66 -3.48 35.66
N THR A 143 1.45 -2.63 36.67
CA THR A 143 0.13 -2.41 37.26
C THR A 143 -0.81 -1.72 36.26
N ASN A 144 -0.30 -0.71 35.55
CA ASN A 144 -1.05 0.00 34.51
C ASN A 144 -1.41 -0.88 33.33
N LEU A 145 -0.50 -1.77 32.91
CA LEU A 145 -0.79 -2.77 31.88
C LEU A 145 -1.94 -3.69 32.32
N MET A 146 -1.85 -4.29 33.50
CA MET A 146 -2.91 -5.15 34.03
C MET A 146 -4.24 -4.41 34.19
N LEU A 147 -4.21 -3.15 34.63
CA LEU A 147 -5.42 -2.32 34.74
C LEU A 147 -6.04 -2.04 33.37
N SER A 148 -5.22 -1.75 32.35
CA SER A 148 -5.70 -1.52 30.99
C SER A 148 -6.38 -2.76 30.38
N ILE A 149 -5.85 -3.96 30.64
CA ILE A 149 -6.45 -5.24 30.23
C ILE A 149 -7.81 -5.43 30.92
N ARG A 150 -7.87 -5.22 32.24
CA ARG A 150 -9.14 -5.34 32.99
C ARG A 150 -10.21 -4.37 32.50
N ARG A 151 -9.82 -3.17 32.05
CA ARG A 151 -10.75 -2.19 31.46
C ARG A 151 -11.30 -2.67 30.13
N THR A 152 -10.46 -3.19 29.23
CA THR A 152 -10.94 -3.75 27.96
C THR A 152 -11.83 -4.96 28.18
N ASP A 153 -11.49 -5.83 29.13
CA ASP A 153 -12.32 -6.99 29.49
C ASP A 153 -13.67 -6.55 30.05
N SER A 154 -13.71 -5.52 30.91
CA SER A 154 -14.98 -4.98 31.42
C SER A 154 -15.86 -4.45 30.29
N VAL A 155 -15.30 -3.73 29.32
CA VAL A 155 -16.05 -3.19 28.17
C VAL A 155 -16.54 -4.33 27.28
N ARG A 156 -15.66 -5.30 26.99
CA ARG A 156 -15.98 -6.51 26.21
C ARG A 156 -17.12 -7.28 26.84
N ASN A 157 -17.07 -7.54 28.15
CA ASN A 157 -18.10 -8.28 28.86
C ASN A 157 -19.43 -7.52 28.84
N ILE A 158 -19.43 -6.18 29.01
CA ILE A 158 -20.67 -5.39 28.89
C ILE A 158 -21.28 -5.55 27.49
N LEU A 159 -20.47 -5.46 26.43
CA LEU A 159 -20.95 -5.62 25.05
C LEU A 159 -21.50 -7.03 24.76
N ILE A 160 -20.90 -8.06 25.35
CA ILE A 160 -21.36 -9.45 25.18
C ILE A 160 -22.61 -9.72 26.01
N GLU A 161 -22.54 -9.47 27.32
CA GLU A 161 -23.56 -9.89 28.28
C GLU A 161 -24.82 -9.01 28.21
N ARG A 162 -24.67 -7.70 28.06
CA ARG A 162 -25.81 -6.77 28.03
C ARG A 162 -26.40 -6.61 26.63
N TYR A 163 -25.54 -6.59 25.61
CA TYR A 163 -25.94 -6.24 24.23
C TYR A 163 -25.92 -7.42 23.26
N GLY A 164 -25.45 -8.60 23.68
CA GLY A 164 -25.47 -9.81 22.87
C GLY A 164 -24.53 -9.78 21.67
N ILE A 165 -23.48 -8.94 21.69
CA ILE A 165 -22.50 -8.91 20.60
C ILE A 165 -21.66 -10.19 20.63
N ALA A 166 -21.50 -10.84 19.48
CA ALA A 166 -20.71 -12.06 19.36
C ALA A 166 -19.24 -11.81 19.79
N PRO A 167 -18.64 -12.64 20.67
CA PRO A 167 -17.27 -12.45 21.13
C PRO A 167 -16.22 -12.46 20.02
N SER A 168 -16.50 -13.13 18.90
CA SER A 168 -15.65 -13.20 17.70
C SER A 168 -15.52 -11.87 16.97
N ARG A 169 -16.42 -10.93 17.23
CA ARG A 169 -16.40 -9.58 16.63
C ARG A 169 -15.65 -8.55 17.46
N ILE A 170 -15.16 -8.93 18.64
CA ILE A 170 -14.51 -8.02 19.59
C ILE A 170 -13.09 -8.51 19.86
N ASP A 171 -12.12 -7.77 19.34
CA ASP A 171 -10.71 -7.94 19.68
C ASP A 171 -10.37 -6.98 20.84
N ALA A 172 -9.64 -7.44 21.85
CA ALA A 172 -9.31 -6.65 23.03
C ALA A 172 -7.82 -6.75 23.36
N GLN A 173 -7.16 -5.61 23.59
CA GLN A 173 -5.76 -5.55 23.97
C GLN A 173 -5.50 -4.43 24.98
N GLY A 174 -4.65 -4.72 25.97
CA GLY A 174 -4.15 -3.72 26.91
C GLY A 174 -2.80 -3.17 26.49
N ILE A 175 -2.71 -1.87 26.30
CA ILE A 175 -1.47 -1.15 25.94
C ILE A 175 -0.73 -0.66 27.21
N GLY A 176 -1.47 -0.45 28.30
CA GLY A 176 -0.93 0.10 29.55
C GLY A 176 -0.55 1.58 29.42
N CYS A 177 0.58 1.96 30.01
CA CYS A 177 1.11 3.33 29.95
C CYS A 177 2.24 3.51 28.93
N ASN A 178 2.47 2.51 28.07
CA ASN A 178 3.54 2.52 27.07
C ASN A 178 3.28 3.54 25.96
N ALA A 179 2.00 3.76 25.63
CA ALA A 179 1.55 4.79 24.71
C ALA A 179 0.50 5.67 25.41
N GLN A 180 0.42 6.95 25.02
CA GLN A 180 -0.55 7.91 25.53
C GLN A 180 -1.25 8.57 24.34
N PRO A 181 -2.54 8.27 24.10
CA PRO A 181 -3.27 8.83 22.96
C PRO A 181 -3.57 10.34 23.12
N TYR A 182 -3.49 10.87 24.34
CA TYR A 182 -3.76 12.26 24.65
C TYR A 182 -2.62 12.89 25.47
N GLU A 183 -2.44 14.20 25.31
CA GLU A 183 -1.45 14.97 26.07
C GLU A 183 -1.82 15.07 27.56
N LYS A 184 -3.10 15.27 27.86
CA LYS A 184 -3.60 15.33 29.25
C LYS A 184 -3.63 13.92 29.84
N ASN A 185 -2.81 13.70 30.87
CA ASN A 185 -2.65 12.40 31.52
C ASN A 185 -4.00 11.79 31.98
N GLU A 186 -4.91 12.59 32.49
CA GLU A 186 -6.23 12.13 32.94
C GLU A 186 -7.09 11.52 31.84
N HIS A 187 -6.92 11.99 30.59
CA HIS A 187 -7.66 11.50 29.44
C HIS A 187 -7.15 10.14 28.94
N ASN A 188 -5.97 9.71 29.40
CA ASN A 188 -5.38 8.42 29.02
C ASN A 188 -5.90 7.25 29.87
N ARG A 189 -6.78 7.50 30.84
CA ARG A 189 -7.57 6.46 31.52
C ARG A 189 -8.78 6.09 30.65
N VAL A 190 -8.51 5.47 29.50
CA VAL A 190 -9.50 5.30 28.43
C VAL A 190 -9.38 3.94 27.75
N VAL A 191 -10.49 3.42 27.26
CA VAL A 191 -10.53 2.36 26.25
C VAL A 191 -10.99 2.98 24.95
N ILE A 192 -10.18 2.83 23.92
CA ILE A 192 -10.44 3.31 22.57
C ILE A 192 -11.11 2.20 21.79
N VAL A 193 -12.23 2.50 21.16
CA VAL A 193 -12.93 1.57 20.29
C VAL A 193 -12.64 1.96 18.85
N THR A 194 -11.96 1.07 18.12
CA THR A 194 -11.68 1.23 16.69
C THR A 194 -12.55 0.27 15.91
N ALA A 195 -13.32 0.79 14.96
CA ALA A 195 -14.06 -0.02 14.01
C ALA A 195 -13.11 -0.53 12.94
N LEU A 196 -13.19 -1.83 12.66
CA LEU A 196 -12.51 -2.52 11.57
C LEU A 196 -13.58 -2.89 10.54
N PRO A 197 -13.89 -2.00 9.59
CA PRO A 197 -14.80 -2.31 8.51
C PRO A 197 -14.15 -3.30 7.52
N GLU A 198 -14.97 -3.97 6.71
CA GLU A 198 -14.51 -4.94 5.70
C GLU A 198 -13.73 -4.32 4.52
#